data_AF-A0A7C7VZI5-F1
#
_entry.id   AF-A0A7C7VZI5-F1
#
_cell.length_a   1.000
_cell.length_b   1.000
_cell.length_c   1.000
_cell.angle_alpha   90.00
_cell.angle_beta   90.00
_cell.angle_gamma   90.00
#
_symmetry.space_group_name_H-M   'P 1'
#
loop_
_entity.id
_entity.type
_entity.pdbx_description
1 polymer ?
#
loop_
_entity_poly.entity_id
_entity_poly.type
_entity_poly.pdbx_seq_one_letter_code
_entity_poly.pdbx_strand_id
1 'polypeptide(L)'
;MTLPPPAPDKALQIYLTLAQYPIMRTRIRARMRAELFSRGVITAGKFEAEVREKAIRSQKREGIYDPLWEESEEIWETRLSRIRSHLTDYYFAYNLQLDLFEEIVKEVLAERLQHPDEIEVSFNPELAPQEMLFEHARAIENLPEDEFERFKPRLDELIVVLIRRMISDQLAYVNIAKKWFRVEDLYKIQQRKIGTGKIGGKAAGMLLASRILHEVGDDDIRKNIRIPESYFLGADVMYAFMAINGLIHWSDQKYKTQEQIQADYERIKREYRDAIFPPDISDRLAALLEKIGQKPLIVRSSSLLEDNFGTSFAGKYESVFLPNQGTLEENLADLLRGISSVYASGLNPDALLYRRSMGLLDYDERLAVLIQVVEGEQFRHFYFPHLAGVAFSRNLYRWSPRIRKEDGFMRLVWGLGTRAVDRVGRDYPRIVALSHPELRPDSSVKSIRRYSQQFIDLINLKDNKFEAHPIRNVLTPRYPLLRFIAQLE
;
A
#
# COMPACT_ATOMS: atom_id res chain seq x y z
N MET A 1 23.11 24.17 32.42
CA MET A 1 21.82 23.49 32.22
C MET A 1 20.89 23.88 33.37
N THR A 2 19.94 24.77 33.13
CA THR A 2 18.88 25.09 34.10
C THR A 2 17.73 24.13 33.85
N LEU A 3 17.54 23.17 34.77
CA LEU A 3 16.34 22.33 34.76
C LEU A 3 15.11 23.24 34.99
N PRO A 4 13.98 22.98 34.33
CA PRO A 4 12.75 23.73 34.57
C PRO A 4 12.31 23.57 36.04
N PRO A 5 11.62 24.58 36.60
CA PRO A 5 11.10 24.51 37.97
C PRO A 5 10.14 23.30 38.11
N PRO A 6 9.98 22.74 39.31
CA PRO A 6 9.07 21.63 39.55
C PRO A 6 7.66 21.99 39.08
N ALA A 7 7.06 21.11 38.27
CA ALA A 7 5.72 21.33 37.76
C ALA A 7 4.70 21.37 38.92
N PRO A 8 3.73 22.30 38.92
CA PRO A 8 2.64 22.27 39.88
C PRO A 8 1.85 20.97 39.69
N ASP A 9 1.33 20.42 40.78
CA ASP A 9 0.51 19.20 40.85
C ASP A 9 -0.55 19.14 39.72
N LYS A 10 -1.14 20.30 39.38
CA LYS A 10 -2.12 20.48 38.29
C LYS A 10 -1.59 20.15 36.89
N ALA A 11 -0.36 20.54 36.56
CA ALA A 11 0.20 20.30 35.22
C ALA A 11 0.45 18.80 34.99
N LEU A 12 0.88 18.10 36.04
CA LEU A 12 1.05 16.65 36.03
C LEU A 12 -0.32 15.94 35.93
N GLN A 13 -1.33 16.40 36.66
CA GLN A 13 -2.68 15.84 36.59
C GLN A 13 -3.32 16.02 35.20
N ILE A 14 -3.19 17.20 34.59
CA ILE A 14 -3.64 17.44 33.21
C ILE A 14 -2.92 16.50 32.24
N TYR A 15 -1.59 16.36 32.38
CA TYR A 15 -0.81 15.46 31.54
C TYR A 15 -1.24 14.00 31.68
N LEU A 16 -1.37 13.49 32.92
CA LEU A 16 -1.80 12.12 33.20
C LEU A 16 -3.21 11.84 32.69
N THR A 17 -4.13 12.80 32.86
CA THR A 17 -5.50 12.69 32.35
C THR A 17 -5.51 12.66 30.82
N LEU A 18 -4.80 13.57 30.15
CA LEU A 18 -4.69 13.56 28.68
C LEU A 18 -4.01 12.29 28.14
N ALA A 19 -3.12 11.67 28.92
CA ALA A 19 -2.50 10.40 28.55
C ALA A 19 -3.49 9.22 28.52
N GLN A 20 -4.56 9.26 29.33
CA GLN A 20 -5.65 8.27 29.29
C GLN A 20 -6.53 8.40 28.03
N TYR A 21 -6.44 9.53 27.32
CA TYR A 21 -7.21 9.82 26.11
C TYR A 21 -6.30 10.08 24.89
N PRO A 22 -5.55 9.08 24.40
CA PRO A 22 -4.47 9.28 23.42
C PRO A 22 -4.94 9.88 22.08
N ILE A 23 -6.18 9.61 21.68
CA ILE A 23 -6.81 10.14 20.46
C ILE A 23 -7.48 11.50 20.76
N MET A 24 -8.34 11.56 21.79
CA MET A 24 -9.14 12.76 22.09
C MET A 24 -8.34 13.93 22.69
N ARG A 25 -7.13 13.69 23.22
CA ARG A 25 -6.26 14.74 23.78
C ARG A 25 -6.03 15.90 22.82
N THR A 26 -6.04 15.66 21.51
CA THR A 26 -5.88 16.72 20.49
C THR A 26 -7.08 17.67 20.50
N ARG A 27 -8.30 17.13 20.57
CA ARG A 27 -9.55 17.89 20.63
C ARG A 27 -9.73 18.58 21.98
N ILE A 28 -9.43 17.88 23.07
CA ILE A 28 -9.40 18.46 24.42
C ILE A 28 -8.45 19.65 24.47
N ARG A 29 -7.22 19.52 23.96
CA ARG A 29 -6.26 20.64 23.89
C ARG A 29 -6.73 21.78 22.97
N ALA A 30 -7.50 21.50 21.92
CA ALA A 30 -8.06 22.55 21.09
C ALA A 30 -9.09 23.38 21.86
N ARG A 31 -9.99 22.74 22.61
CA ARG A 31 -10.95 23.43 23.50
C ARG A 31 -10.25 24.17 24.63
N MET A 32 -9.23 23.56 25.23
CA MET A 32 -8.37 24.24 26.23
C MET A 32 -7.76 25.54 25.68
N ARG A 33 -7.27 25.54 24.43
CA ARG A 33 -6.75 26.77 23.79
C ARG A 33 -7.84 27.79 23.53
N ALA A 34 -8.99 27.37 23.03
CA ALA A 34 -10.13 28.27 22.83
C ALA A 34 -10.50 28.98 24.14
N GLU A 35 -10.47 28.25 25.26
CA GLU A 35 -10.78 28.79 26.58
C GLU A 35 -9.69 29.73 27.13
N LEU A 36 -8.42 29.42 26.85
CA LEU A 36 -7.31 30.32 27.15
C LEU A 36 -7.42 31.66 26.38
N PHE A 37 -7.88 31.60 25.13
CA PHE A 37 -8.02 32.77 24.27
C PHE A 37 -9.27 33.58 24.63
N SER A 38 -10.41 32.92 24.88
CA SER A 38 -11.68 33.57 25.23
C SER A 38 -11.59 34.33 26.56
N ARG A 39 -10.86 33.77 27.54
CA ARG A 39 -10.62 34.38 28.85
C ARG A 39 -9.48 35.40 28.85
N GLY A 40 -8.84 35.63 27.71
CA GLY A 40 -7.77 36.62 27.57
C GLY A 40 -6.47 36.28 28.30
N VAL A 41 -6.23 35.00 28.65
CA VAL A 41 -4.98 34.54 29.29
C VAL A 41 -3.79 34.79 28.36
N ILE A 42 -3.98 34.51 27.07
CA ILE A 42 -3.03 34.83 26.00
C ILE A 42 -3.80 35.01 24.70
N THR A 43 -3.37 35.93 23.84
CA THR A 43 -3.98 36.08 22.51
C THR A 43 -3.45 35.01 21.56
N ALA A 44 -4.27 34.56 20.62
CA ALA A 44 -3.87 33.53 19.64
C ALA A 44 -2.59 33.90 18.88
N GLY A 45 -2.46 35.16 18.46
CA GLY A 45 -1.25 35.66 17.78
C GLY A 45 0.00 35.63 18.66
N LYS A 46 -0.10 36.00 19.93
CA LYS A 46 1.03 35.94 20.87
C LYS A 46 1.41 34.50 21.22
N PHE A 47 0.41 33.63 21.35
CA PHE A 47 0.60 32.22 21.61
C PHE A 47 1.37 31.53 20.46
N GLU A 48 0.95 31.70 19.21
CA GLU A 48 1.64 31.11 18.05
C GLU A 48 3.05 31.71 17.84
N ALA A 49 3.24 33.00 18.13
CA ALA A 49 4.58 33.60 18.13
C ALA A 49 5.51 32.93 19.15
N GLU A 50 5.01 32.64 20.36
CA GLU A 50 5.78 31.95 21.40
C GLU A 50 6.03 30.48 21.07
N VAL A 51 5.07 29.78 20.44
CA VAL A 51 5.26 28.41 19.91
C VAL A 51 6.43 28.40 18.95
N ARG A 52 6.45 29.33 17.99
CA ARG A 52 7.52 29.42 16.99
C ARG A 52 8.86 29.76 17.62
N GLU A 53 8.90 30.71 18.55
CA GLU A 53 10.13 31.08 19.24
C GLU A 53 10.71 29.89 20.04
N LYS A 54 9.86 29.16 20.79
CA LYS A 54 10.30 27.98 21.55
C LYS A 54 10.71 26.83 20.64
N ALA A 55 10.10 26.70 19.45
CA ALA A 55 10.52 25.72 18.45
C ALA A 55 11.94 26.00 17.93
N ILE A 56 12.24 27.25 17.58
CA ILE A 56 13.59 27.66 17.18
C ILE A 56 14.59 27.42 18.31
N ARG A 57 14.21 27.72 19.56
CA ARG A 57 15.09 27.43 20.72
C ARG A 57 15.30 25.93 20.93
N SER A 58 14.31 25.08 20.64
CA SER A 58 14.43 23.62 20.73
C SER A 58 15.37 23.06 19.67
N GLN A 59 15.30 23.54 18.43
CA GLN A 59 16.24 23.22 17.35
C GLN A 59 17.70 23.44 17.83
N LYS A 60 17.98 24.63 18.37
CA LYS A 60 19.31 24.96 18.90
C LYS A 60 19.76 24.04 20.05
N ARG A 61 18.84 23.58 20.90
CA ARG A 61 19.16 22.66 22.01
C ARG A 61 19.44 21.23 21.52
N GLU A 62 18.84 20.86 20.40
CA GLU A 62 19.00 19.56 19.75
C GLU A 62 20.13 19.56 18.71
N GLY A 63 20.93 20.64 18.63
CA GLY A 63 22.10 20.73 17.76
C GLY A 63 21.81 21.12 16.31
N ILE A 64 20.61 21.62 16.03
CA ILE A 64 20.20 22.15 14.73
C ILE A 64 20.53 23.64 14.69
N TYR A 65 21.45 24.03 13.81
CA TYR A 65 21.94 25.41 13.69
C TYR A 65 21.49 26.08 12.38
N ASP A 66 21.17 25.30 11.34
CA ASP A 66 20.61 25.79 10.08
C ASP A 66 19.19 25.22 9.81
N PRO A 67 18.13 25.91 10.25
CA PRO A 67 16.74 25.44 10.15
C PRO A 67 16.23 25.20 8.72
N LEU A 68 16.89 25.73 7.70
CA LEU A 68 16.44 25.59 6.30
C LEU A 68 16.97 24.33 5.61
N TRP A 69 18.06 23.75 6.13
CA TRP A 69 18.74 22.60 5.51
C TRP A 69 18.81 21.37 6.41
N GLU A 70 18.80 21.55 7.73
CA GLU A 70 19.02 20.48 8.70
C GLU A 70 17.71 19.89 9.26
N GLU A 71 16.56 20.55 9.03
CA GLU A 71 15.25 20.06 9.45
C GLU A 71 14.27 20.11 8.28
N SER A 72 13.59 19.00 8.02
CA SER A 72 12.53 18.95 7.00
C SER A 72 11.27 19.66 7.47
N GLU A 73 10.44 20.11 6.52
CA GLU A 73 9.15 20.77 6.82
C GLU A 73 8.24 19.90 7.70
N GLU A 74 8.23 18.59 7.49
CA GLU A 74 7.44 17.63 8.29
C GLU A 74 7.91 17.55 9.76
N ILE A 75 9.23 17.56 9.99
CA ILE A 75 9.80 17.54 11.34
C ILE A 75 9.54 18.88 12.02
N TRP A 76 9.65 19.99 11.30
CA TRP A 76 9.33 21.32 11.80
C TRP A 76 7.87 21.45 12.24
N GLU A 77 6.93 20.97 11.44
CA GLU A 77 5.50 20.94 11.81
C GLU A 77 5.23 20.04 13.04
N THR A 78 5.90 18.89 13.09
CA THR A 78 5.84 18.00 14.27
C THR A 78 6.36 18.71 15.53
N ARG A 79 7.46 19.46 15.41
CA ARG A 79 8.06 20.24 16.50
C ARG A 79 7.11 21.34 16.98
N LEU A 80 6.53 22.11 16.06
CA LEU A 80 5.53 23.12 16.38
C LEU A 80 4.33 22.50 17.11
N SER A 81 3.82 21.37 16.63
CA SER A 81 2.68 20.66 17.25
C SER A 81 2.96 20.20 18.69
N ARG A 82 4.16 19.65 18.93
CA ARG A 82 4.58 19.23 20.28
C ARG A 82 4.72 20.41 21.23
N ILE A 83 5.34 21.49 20.78
CA ILE A 83 5.52 22.70 21.60
C ILE A 83 4.19 23.39 21.86
N ARG A 84 3.30 23.44 20.86
CA ARG A 84 1.93 23.93 21.01
C ARG A 84 1.17 23.15 22.06
N SER A 85 1.26 21.82 22.04
CA SER A 85 0.63 20.95 23.04
C SER A 85 1.18 21.24 24.44
N HIS A 86 2.51 21.31 24.59
CA HIS A 86 3.14 21.59 25.87
C HIS A 86 2.77 22.98 26.42
N LEU A 87 2.77 24.00 25.57
CA LEU A 87 2.35 25.36 25.95
C LEU A 87 0.88 25.42 26.31
N THR A 88 0.01 24.69 25.61
CA THR A 88 -1.41 24.59 25.96
C THR A 88 -1.56 24.06 27.39
N ASP A 89 -0.93 22.93 27.68
CA ASP A 89 -0.99 22.29 29.00
C ASP A 89 -0.42 23.21 30.09
N TYR A 90 0.71 23.87 29.80
CA TYR A 90 1.35 24.83 30.69
C TYR A 90 0.44 26.04 31.00
N TYR A 91 -0.04 26.74 29.98
CA TYR A 91 -0.89 27.91 30.19
C TYR A 91 -2.18 27.55 30.91
N PHE A 92 -2.79 26.41 30.58
CA PHE A 92 -3.99 25.96 31.25
C PHE A 92 -3.74 25.66 32.72
N ALA A 93 -2.69 24.89 33.05
CA ALA A 93 -2.37 24.50 34.42
C ALA A 93 -2.06 25.70 35.35
N TYR A 94 -1.45 26.75 34.81
CA TYR A 94 -1.02 27.91 35.60
C TYR A 94 -2.04 29.04 35.68
N ASN A 95 -3.02 29.08 34.77
CA ASN A 95 -3.95 30.22 34.68
C ASN A 95 -5.41 29.84 34.89
N LEU A 96 -5.78 28.56 34.76
CA LEU A 96 -7.15 28.08 34.86
C LEU A 96 -7.31 27.00 35.95
N GLN A 97 -8.54 26.83 36.44
CA GLN A 97 -8.86 25.83 37.46
C GLN A 97 -9.01 24.44 36.86
N LEU A 98 -8.75 23.40 37.68
CA LEU A 98 -8.82 22.01 37.23
C LEU A 98 -10.27 21.57 36.94
N ASP A 99 -11.24 22.08 37.68
CA ASP A 99 -12.66 21.78 37.46
C ASP A 99 -13.11 22.13 36.04
N LEU A 100 -12.60 23.25 35.50
CA LEU A 100 -12.84 23.66 34.11
C LEU A 100 -12.19 22.69 33.09
N PHE A 101 -11.02 22.14 33.42
CA PHE A 101 -10.41 21.11 32.59
C PHE A 101 -11.25 19.83 32.60
N GLU A 102 -11.76 19.40 33.76
CA GLU A 102 -12.64 18.23 33.86
C GLU A 102 -13.95 18.44 33.11
N GLU A 103 -14.52 19.65 33.15
CA GLU A 103 -15.71 20.02 32.40
C GLU A 103 -15.45 19.95 30.88
N ILE A 104 -14.35 20.53 30.38
CA ILE A 104 -13.95 20.42 28.97
C ILE A 104 -13.78 18.95 28.56
N VAL A 105 -13.16 18.13 29.42
CA VAL A 105 -13.01 16.69 29.14
C VAL A 105 -14.39 16.02 29.06
N LYS A 106 -15.30 16.29 30.01
CA LYS A 106 -16.67 15.74 30.00
C LYS A 106 -17.46 16.20 28.78
N GLU A 107 -17.39 17.47 28.40
CA GLU A 107 -18.03 18.03 27.22
C GLU A 107 -17.52 17.38 25.94
N VAL A 108 -16.20 17.31 25.75
CA VAL A 108 -15.60 16.69 24.56
C VAL A 108 -15.94 15.20 24.47
N LEU A 109 -16.09 14.52 25.61
CA LEU A 109 -16.55 13.13 25.65
C LEU A 109 -18.06 13.00 25.41
N ALA A 110 -18.86 13.98 25.84
CA ALA A 110 -20.32 14.02 25.66
C ALA A 110 -20.73 14.44 24.22
N GLU A 111 -19.96 15.32 23.57
CA GLU A 111 -20.06 15.67 22.13
C GLU A 111 -19.90 14.44 21.23
N ARG A 112 -19.34 13.33 21.74
CA ARG A 112 -19.29 12.05 21.02
C ARG A 112 -20.65 11.34 20.95
N LEU A 113 -21.57 11.66 21.87
CA LEU A 113 -22.84 10.97 22.03
C LEU A 113 -24.02 11.72 21.40
N GLN A 114 -23.93 13.03 21.23
CA GLN A 114 -25.05 13.86 20.81
C GLN A 114 -24.53 15.05 19.99
N HIS A 115 -25.16 15.30 18.83
CA HIS A 115 -25.06 16.47 17.95
C HIS A 115 -24.33 16.27 16.58
N PRO A 116 -25.12 16.10 15.50
CA PRO A 116 -24.69 16.17 14.08
C PRO A 116 -24.29 17.58 13.60
N ASP A 117 -24.57 18.64 14.36
CA ASP A 117 -24.44 20.03 13.88
C ASP A 117 -23.01 20.60 13.81
N GLU A 118 -21.98 19.87 14.26
CA GLU A 118 -20.56 20.30 14.17
C GLU A 118 -19.76 19.61 13.04
N ILE A 119 -20.40 19.16 11.96
CA ILE A 119 -19.70 18.65 10.75
C ILE A 119 -19.03 19.81 9.98
N GLU A 120 -19.36 21.07 10.31
CA GLU A 120 -18.61 22.28 9.91
C GLU A 120 -17.31 22.49 10.71
N VAL A 121 -16.51 21.45 10.95
CA VAL A 121 -15.14 21.70 11.39
C VAL A 121 -14.35 22.26 10.19
N SER A 122 -14.07 23.56 10.26
CA SER A 122 -13.12 24.30 9.41
C SER A 122 -11.68 23.80 9.62
N PHE A 123 -11.43 22.53 9.34
CA PHE A 123 -10.08 22.02 9.14
C PHE A 123 -9.84 21.82 7.65
N ASN A 124 -8.60 22.08 7.23
CA ASN A 124 -8.13 21.74 5.91
C ASN A 124 -7.95 20.20 5.85
N PRO A 125 -8.75 19.45 5.06
CA PRO A 125 -8.61 18.00 4.97
C PRO A 125 -7.21 17.57 4.54
N GLU A 126 -6.51 18.39 3.76
CA GLU A 126 -5.14 18.14 3.30
C GLU A 126 -4.09 18.17 4.41
N LEU A 127 -4.42 18.74 5.58
CA LEU A 127 -3.51 18.82 6.73
C LEU A 127 -3.98 17.99 7.93
N ALA A 128 -5.24 17.56 7.95
CA ALA A 128 -5.77 16.77 9.05
C ALA A 128 -5.16 15.36 9.12
N PRO A 129 -5.05 14.75 10.32
CA PRO A 129 -4.66 13.36 10.46
C PRO A 129 -5.61 12.42 9.70
N GLN A 130 -5.07 11.34 9.16
CA GLN A 130 -5.86 10.41 8.34
C GLN A 130 -7.01 9.75 9.11
N GLU A 131 -6.81 9.43 10.39
CA GLU A 131 -7.87 8.87 11.26
C GLU A 131 -9.05 9.83 11.40
N MET A 132 -8.78 11.13 11.56
CA MET A 132 -9.80 12.17 11.64
C MET A 132 -10.61 12.28 10.34
N LEU A 133 -9.97 12.08 9.18
CA LEU A 133 -10.68 12.04 7.90
C LEU A 133 -11.67 10.87 7.82
N PHE A 134 -11.27 9.69 8.30
CA PHE A 134 -12.15 8.53 8.35
C PHE A 134 -13.31 8.70 9.32
N GLU A 135 -13.05 9.26 10.52
CA GLU A 135 -14.10 9.57 11.50
C GLU A 135 -15.13 10.53 10.92
N HIS A 136 -14.67 11.60 10.26
CA HIS A 136 -15.56 12.59 9.64
C HIS A 136 -16.35 11.99 8.46
N ALA A 137 -15.68 11.24 7.58
CA ALA A 137 -16.35 10.63 6.44
C ALA A 137 -17.45 9.65 6.88
N ARG A 138 -17.21 8.87 7.94
CA ARG A 138 -18.21 7.99 8.54
C ARG A 138 -19.33 8.74 9.26
N ALA A 139 -19.03 9.86 9.91
CA ALA A 139 -20.07 10.68 10.52
C ALA A 139 -21.06 11.17 9.46
N ILE A 140 -20.55 11.63 8.30
CA ILE A 140 -21.38 12.06 7.17
C ILE A 140 -22.20 10.89 6.60
N GLU A 141 -21.62 9.70 6.40
CA GLU A 141 -22.34 8.53 5.88
C GLU A 141 -23.50 8.04 6.78
N ASN A 142 -23.50 8.39 8.07
CA ASN A 142 -24.55 7.99 9.02
C ASN A 142 -25.62 9.07 9.23
N LEU A 143 -25.57 10.19 8.51
CA LEU A 143 -26.57 11.25 8.60
C LEU A 143 -27.91 10.83 7.97
N PRO A 144 -29.03 11.42 8.42
CA PRO A 144 -30.31 11.36 7.71
C PRO A 144 -30.20 11.83 6.23
N GLU A 145 -31.06 11.33 5.34
CA GLU A 145 -30.98 11.61 3.88
C GLU A 145 -30.97 13.10 3.53
N ASP A 146 -31.73 13.92 4.27
CA ASP A 146 -31.82 15.37 4.09
C ASP A 146 -30.54 16.11 4.45
N GLU A 147 -29.87 15.70 5.53
CA GLU A 147 -28.56 16.24 5.93
C GLU A 147 -27.42 15.68 5.08
N PHE A 148 -27.50 14.41 4.67
CA PHE A 148 -26.48 13.76 3.85
C PHE A 148 -26.26 14.50 2.52
N GLU A 149 -27.32 14.88 1.81
CA GLU A 149 -27.19 15.60 0.54
C GLU A 149 -26.54 16.98 0.72
N ARG A 150 -26.70 17.64 1.87
CA ARG A 150 -26.00 18.89 2.20
C ARG A 150 -24.49 18.67 2.37
N PHE A 151 -24.07 17.56 2.98
CA PHE A 151 -22.66 17.26 3.27
C PHE A 151 -21.96 16.39 2.23
N LYS A 152 -22.66 15.94 1.20
CA LYS A 152 -22.10 15.14 0.10
C LYS A 152 -20.88 15.76 -0.60
N PRO A 153 -20.84 17.08 -0.92
CA PRO A 153 -19.63 17.68 -1.49
C PRO A 153 -18.41 17.59 -0.54
N ARG A 154 -18.64 17.67 0.77
CA ARG A 154 -17.60 17.51 1.79
C ARG A 154 -17.12 16.06 1.87
N LEU A 155 -18.04 15.10 1.77
CA LEU A 155 -17.70 13.68 1.71
C LEU A 155 -16.83 13.37 0.47
N ASP A 156 -17.18 13.92 -0.70
CA ASP A 156 -16.39 13.78 -1.92
C ASP A 156 -14.96 14.33 -1.75
N GLU A 157 -14.80 15.48 -1.10
CA GLU A 157 -13.51 16.05 -0.77
C GLU A 157 -12.69 15.11 0.13
N LEU A 158 -13.30 14.59 1.21
CA LEU A 158 -12.65 13.65 2.13
C LEU A 158 -12.21 12.37 1.41
N ILE A 159 -13.07 11.80 0.55
CA ILE A 159 -12.75 10.62 -0.27
C ILE A 159 -11.57 10.91 -1.20
N VAL A 160 -11.57 12.06 -1.88
CA VAL A 160 -10.47 12.45 -2.77
C VAL A 160 -9.15 12.58 -2.01
N VAL A 161 -9.15 13.21 -0.83
CA VAL A 161 -7.94 13.37 0.00
C VAL A 161 -7.45 12.01 0.50
N LEU A 162 -8.34 11.14 0.96
CA LEU A 162 -7.99 9.77 1.38
C LEU A 162 -7.39 8.96 0.23
N ILE A 163 -7.99 8.99 -0.97
CA ILE A 163 -7.46 8.33 -2.17
C ILE A 163 -6.06 8.85 -2.49
N ARG A 164 -5.85 10.17 -2.48
CA ARG A 164 -4.55 10.79 -2.80
C ARG A 164 -3.45 10.40 -1.82
N ARG A 165 -3.78 10.34 -0.53
CA ARG A 165 -2.82 9.99 0.52
C ARG A 165 -2.50 8.49 0.56
N MET A 166 -3.49 7.64 0.36
CA MET A 166 -3.35 6.20 0.59
C MET A 166 -3.11 5.38 -0.68
N ILE A 167 -3.58 5.85 -1.84
CA ILE A 167 -3.65 5.05 -3.05
C ILE A 167 -2.79 5.65 -4.16
N SER A 168 -3.19 6.81 -4.68
CA SER A 168 -2.52 7.46 -5.80
C SER A 168 -2.87 8.94 -5.88
N ASP A 169 -1.87 9.77 -6.16
CA ASP A 169 -2.01 11.21 -6.46
C ASP A 169 -2.15 11.51 -7.95
N GLN A 170 -2.17 10.50 -8.82
CA GLN A 170 -2.37 10.71 -10.25
C GLN A 170 -3.80 11.17 -10.53
N LEU A 171 -3.93 12.39 -11.05
CA LEU A 171 -5.24 13.02 -11.29
C LEU A 171 -6.17 12.17 -12.15
N ALA A 172 -5.64 11.49 -13.17
CA ALA A 172 -6.42 10.61 -14.03
C ALA A 172 -7.01 9.42 -13.25
N TYR A 173 -6.22 8.81 -12.36
CA TYR A 173 -6.69 7.75 -11.47
C TYR A 173 -7.73 8.29 -10.48
N VAL A 174 -7.42 9.38 -9.77
CA VAL A 174 -8.29 10.02 -8.77
C VAL A 174 -9.65 10.38 -9.35
N ASN A 175 -9.69 10.89 -10.58
CA ASN A 175 -10.93 11.27 -11.26
C ASN A 175 -11.89 10.10 -11.51
N ILE A 176 -11.36 8.89 -11.68
CA ILE A 176 -12.16 7.67 -11.80
C ILE A 176 -12.46 7.15 -10.40
N ALA A 177 -11.43 6.99 -9.57
CA ALA A 177 -11.49 6.38 -8.25
C ALA A 177 -12.55 7.03 -7.33
N LYS A 178 -12.66 8.37 -7.34
CA LYS A 178 -13.65 9.10 -6.52
C LYS A 178 -15.11 8.78 -6.86
N LYS A 179 -15.39 8.22 -8.05
CA LYS A 179 -16.74 7.84 -8.48
C LYS A 179 -17.14 6.44 -8.00
N TRP A 180 -16.18 5.63 -7.55
CA TRP A 180 -16.39 4.20 -7.28
C TRP A 180 -16.07 3.79 -5.84
N PHE A 181 -14.99 4.33 -5.26
CA PHE A 181 -14.63 3.99 -3.89
C PHE A 181 -15.60 4.61 -2.89
N ARG A 182 -16.01 3.81 -1.91
CA ARG A 182 -16.74 4.25 -0.71
C ARG A 182 -15.79 4.34 0.48
N VAL A 183 -16.20 5.03 1.55
CA VAL A 183 -15.39 5.19 2.76
C VAL A 183 -15.01 3.83 3.35
N GLU A 184 -15.94 2.87 3.34
CA GLU A 184 -15.69 1.52 3.83
C GLU A 184 -14.62 0.76 3.02
N ASP A 185 -14.53 0.98 1.70
CA ASP A 185 -13.49 0.39 0.87
C ASP A 185 -12.12 0.94 1.26
N LEU A 186 -12.02 2.26 1.42
CA LEU A 186 -10.79 2.94 1.85
C LEU A 186 -10.37 2.51 3.27
N TYR A 187 -11.35 2.33 4.16
CA TYR A 187 -11.07 1.87 5.51
C TYR A 187 -10.52 0.43 5.53
N LYS A 188 -11.08 -0.48 4.73
CA LYS A 188 -10.55 -1.84 4.55
C LYS A 188 -9.11 -1.84 4.03
N ILE A 189 -8.78 -0.94 3.10
CA ILE A 189 -7.41 -0.76 2.63
C ILE A 189 -6.51 -0.30 3.78
N GLN A 190 -6.94 0.68 4.56
CA GLN A 190 -6.17 1.19 5.71
C GLN A 190 -5.87 0.10 6.74
N GLN A 191 -6.85 -0.75 7.07
CA GLN A 191 -6.68 -1.82 8.04
C GLN A 191 -5.66 -2.89 7.60
N ARG A 192 -5.41 -3.03 6.29
CA ARG A 192 -4.48 -4.00 5.72
C ARG A 192 -3.17 -3.36 5.25
N LYS A 193 -2.98 -2.06 5.53
CA LYS A 193 -1.78 -1.30 5.18
C LYS A 193 -0.84 -1.19 6.38
N ILE A 194 0.44 -1.46 6.13
CA ILE A 194 1.56 -1.18 7.04
C ILE A 194 2.33 0.00 6.46
N GLY A 195 2.64 1.01 7.27
CA GLY A 195 3.21 2.28 6.81
C GLY A 195 2.15 3.35 6.51
N THR A 196 2.59 4.59 6.33
CA THR A 196 1.70 5.76 6.13
C THR A 196 1.53 6.13 4.66
N GLY A 197 2.44 5.71 3.80
CA GLY A 197 2.50 6.04 2.39
C GLY A 197 1.46 5.32 1.52
N LYS A 198 1.58 5.53 0.20
CA LYS A 198 0.66 4.99 -0.80
C LYS A 198 0.89 3.49 -1.05
N ILE A 199 -0.15 2.77 -1.45
CA ILE A 199 -0.09 1.33 -1.77
C ILE A 199 0.40 1.01 -3.20
N GLY A 200 0.62 2.03 -4.03
CA GLY A 200 1.16 1.92 -5.39
C GLY A 200 0.15 1.47 -6.45
N GLY A 201 0.56 1.57 -7.71
CA GLY A 201 -0.31 1.47 -8.88
C GLY A 201 -0.89 0.08 -9.15
N LYS A 202 -0.15 -1.00 -8.83
CA LYS A 202 -0.64 -2.39 -9.01
C LYS A 202 -1.84 -2.67 -8.12
N ALA A 203 -1.69 -2.34 -6.84
CA ALA A 203 -2.76 -2.48 -5.86
C ALA A 203 -3.91 -1.51 -6.19
N ALA A 204 -3.60 -0.26 -6.52
CA ALA A 204 -4.58 0.77 -6.87
C ALA A 204 -5.48 0.34 -8.05
N GLY A 205 -4.88 -0.13 -9.15
CA GLY A 205 -5.61 -0.58 -10.33
C GLY A 205 -6.46 -1.83 -10.06
N MET A 206 -5.92 -2.80 -9.33
CA MET A 206 -6.63 -4.03 -8.96
C MET A 206 -7.87 -3.75 -8.10
N LEU A 207 -7.72 -2.93 -7.06
CA LEU A 207 -8.81 -2.59 -6.14
C LEU A 207 -9.90 -1.78 -6.84
N LEU A 208 -9.52 -0.79 -7.65
CA LEU A 208 -10.47 0.01 -8.42
C LEU A 208 -11.24 -0.86 -9.43
N ALA A 209 -10.55 -1.70 -10.19
CA ALA A 209 -11.17 -2.61 -11.15
C ALA A 209 -12.18 -3.54 -10.47
N SER A 210 -11.81 -4.13 -9.33
CA SER A 210 -12.74 -4.99 -8.59
C SER A 210 -13.95 -4.23 -8.05
N ARG A 211 -13.78 -2.98 -7.60
CA ARG A 211 -14.90 -2.19 -7.09
C ARG A 211 -15.89 -1.86 -8.21
N ILE A 212 -15.38 -1.50 -9.39
CA ILE A 212 -16.17 -1.26 -10.60
C ILE A 212 -16.93 -2.53 -11.00
N LEU A 213 -16.24 -3.67 -11.07
CA LEU A 213 -16.85 -4.95 -11.45
C LEU A 213 -17.92 -5.40 -10.45
N HIS A 214 -17.73 -5.15 -9.17
CA HIS A 214 -18.72 -5.47 -8.16
C HIS A 214 -19.98 -4.59 -8.28
N GLU A 215 -19.82 -3.31 -8.64
CA GLU A 215 -20.95 -2.39 -8.78
C GLU A 215 -21.71 -2.63 -10.10
N VAL A 216 -20.99 -2.67 -11.23
CA VAL A 216 -21.57 -2.71 -12.59
C VAL A 216 -21.83 -4.12 -13.08
N GLY A 217 -21.07 -5.11 -12.61
CA GLY A 217 -21.18 -6.49 -13.05
C GLY A 217 -22.54 -7.09 -12.73
N ASP A 218 -22.98 -8.03 -13.55
CA ASP A 218 -24.15 -8.85 -13.27
C ASP A 218 -23.88 -9.82 -12.09
N ASP A 219 -24.91 -10.57 -11.71
CA ASP A 219 -24.81 -11.52 -10.60
C ASP A 219 -23.77 -12.62 -10.86
N ASP A 220 -23.54 -12.99 -12.12
CA ASP A 220 -22.55 -13.99 -12.48
C ASP A 220 -21.13 -13.45 -12.29
N ILE A 221 -20.86 -12.21 -12.70
CA ILE A 221 -19.59 -11.52 -12.43
C ILE A 221 -19.36 -11.42 -10.92
N ARG A 222 -20.35 -10.96 -10.15
CA ARG A 222 -20.22 -10.80 -8.69
C ARG A 222 -19.95 -12.12 -7.97
N LYS A 223 -20.54 -13.23 -8.44
CA LYS A 223 -20.34 -14.56 -7.83
C LYS A 223 -18.97 -15.14 -8.13
N ASN A 224 -18.43 -14.89 -9.33
CA ASN A 224 -17.25 -15.58 -9.86
C ASN A 224 -15.95 -14.76 -9.79
N ILE A 225 -16.01 -13.44 -9.61
CA ILE A 225 -14.81 -12.60 -9.48
C ILE A 225 -14.53 -12.31 -8.01
N ARG A 226 -13.31 -12.62 -7.57
CA ARG A 226 -12.82 -12.34 -6.21
C ARG A 226 -11.39 -11.82 -6.28
N ILE A 227 -11.05 -10.90 -5.37
CA ILE A 227 -9.66 -10.50 -5.14
C ILE A 227 -9.08 -11.42 -4.07
N PRO A 228 -7.85 -11.94 -4.26
CA PRO A 228 -7.13 -12.64 -3.20
C PRO A 228 -6.98 -11.79 -1.94
N GLU A 229 -6.84 -12.45 -0.80
CA GLU A 229 -6.52 -11.76 0.46
C GLU A 229 -5.20 -10.98 0.29
N SER A 230 -5.27 -9.65 0.41
CA SER A 230 -4.19 -8.73 0.04
C SER A 230 -3.88 -7.77 1.17
N TYR A 231 -2.59 -7.53 1.37
CA TYR A 231 -1.97 -6.66 2.36
C TYR A 231 -0.96 -5.73 1.67
N PHE A 232 -0.72 -4.56 2.24
CA PHE A 232 0.05 -3.51 1.57
C PHE A 232 1.13 -2.97 2.49
N LEU A 233 2.34 -2.85 1.97
CA LEU A 233 3.42 -2.10 2.59
C LEU A 233 3.53 -0.76 1.86
N GLY A 234 3.33 0.34 2.58
CA GLY A 234 3.35 1.68 2.05
C GLY A 234 4.72 2.05 1.47
N ALA A 235 4.71 2.89 0.44
CA ALA A 235 5.93 3.31 -0.24
C ALA A 235 6.91 4.14 0.62
N ASP A 236 6.45 4.66 1.77
CA ASP A 236 7.26 5.33 2.79
C ASP A 236 8.27 4.37 3.45
N VAL A 237 7.89 3.10 3.61
CA VAL A 237 8.73 2.09 4.27
C VAL A 237 10.02 1.83 3.50
N MET A 238 10.00 1.95 2.18
CA MET A 238 11.19 1.81 1.34
C MET A 238 12.27 2.82 1.72
N TYR A 239 11.93 4.09 1.94
CA TYR A 239 12.91 5.11 2.33
C TYR A 239 13.44 4.89 3.74
N ALA A 240 12.57 4.54 4.69
CA ALA A 240 13.00 4.22 6.04
C ALA A 240 13.99 3.05 6.04
N PHE A 241 13.69 2.01 5.25
CA PHE A 241 14.58 0.87 5.02
C PHE A 241 15.91 1.32 4.39
N MET A 242 15.89 2.11 3.31
CA MET A 242 17.11 2.57 2.66
C MET A 242 17.97 3.47 3.57
N ALA A 243 17.34 4.34 4.36
CA ALA A 243 18.00 5.29 5.24
C ALA A 243 18.79 4.59 6.35
N ILE A 244 18.15 3.66 7.07
CA ILE A 244 18.77 2.94 8.19
C ILE A 244 19.95 2.07 7.71
N ASN A 245 19.87 1.56 6.48
CA ASN A 245 20.91 0.69 5.91
C ASN A 245 21.96 1.44 5.08
N GLY A 246 21.91 2.77 5.00
CA GLY A 246 22.84 3.56 4.19
C GLY A 246 22.73 3.31 2.68
N LEU A 247 21.62 2.75 2.20
CA LEU A 247 21.40 2.38 0.79
C LEU A 247 20.99 3.58 -0.08
N ILE A 248 20.76 4.76 0.51
CA ILE A 248 20.40 5.99 -0.22
C ILE A 248 21.42 6.34 -1.29
N HIS A 249 22.70 5.99 -1.08
CA HIS A 249 23.77 6.25 -2.05
C HIS A 249 23.52 5.59 -3.42
N TRP A 250 22.74 4.52 -3.49
CA TRP A 250 22.33 3.90 -4.76
C TRP A 250 21.29 4.70 -5.54
N SER A 251 20.79 5.83 -5.04
CA SER A 251 19.78 6.64 -5.73
C SER A 251 20.32 7.27 -7.02
N ASP A 252 21.63 7.48 -7.12
CA ASP A 252 22.29 8.02 -8.32
C ASP A 252 22.45 6.98 -9.45
N GLN A 253 22.19 5.70 -9.16
CA GLN A 253 22.30 4.58 -10.07
C GLN A 253 21.57 4.82 -11.39
N LYS A 254 20.41 5.50 -11.33
CA LYS A 254 19.59 5.82 -12.49
C LYS A 254 20.31 6.71 -13.52
N TYR A 255 21.30 7.50 -13.11
CA TYR A 255 22.08 8.40 -13.97
C TYR A 255 23.34 7.78 -14.57
N LYS A 256 23.73 6.57 -14.13
CA LYS A 256 24.94 5.88 -14.62
C LYS A 256 24.76 5.32 -16.04
N THR A 257 25.87 4.95 -16.69
CA THR A 257 25.82 4.27 -18.00
C THR A 257 25.23 2.86 -17.85
N GLN A 258 24.80 2.26 -18.96
CA GLN A 258 24.21 0.92 -18.94
C GLN A 258 25.19 -0.13 -18.38
N GLU A 259 26.47 -0.03 -18.75
CA GLU A 259 27.53 -0.93 -18.31
C GLU A 259 27.76 -0.82 -16.80
N GLN A 260 27.79 0.40 -16.28
CA GLN A 260 27.92 0.67 -14.84
C GLN A 260 26.70 0.16 -14.08
N ILE A 261 25.49 0.41 -14.60
CA ILE A 261 24.24 -0.06 -13.99
C ILE A 261 24.26 -1.59 -13.84
N GLN A 262 24.69 -2.29 -14.89
CA GLN A 262 24.77 -3.74 -14.89
C GLN A 262 25.85 -4.28 -13.93
N ALA A 263 27.02 -3.62 -13.87
CA ALA A 263 28.13 -4.02 -13.01
C ALA A 263 27.80 -3.87 -11.52
N ASP A 264 27.12 -2.79 -11.15
CA ASP A 264 26.76 -2.49 -9.76
C ASP A 264 25.60 -3.35 -9.26
N TYR A 265 24.75 -3.90 -10.14
CA TYR A 265 23.51 -4.56 -9.73
C TYR A 265 23.70 -5.79 -8.84
N GLU A 266 24.75 -6.60 -9.07
CA GLU A 266 25.05 -7.72 -8.18
C GLU A 266 25.45 -7.28 -6.77
N ARG A 267 26.11 -6.11 -6.67
CA ARG A 267 26.45 -5.51 -5.37
C ARG A 267 25.19 -4.96 -4.68
N ILE A 268 24.35 -4.24 -5.41
CA ILE A 268 23.05 -3.74 -4.91
C ILE A 268 22.22 -4.88 -4.32
N LYS A 269 22.07 -6.00 -5.05
CA LYS A 269 21.32 -7.16 -4.56
C LYS A 269 21.87 -7.75 -3.26
N ARG A 270 23.20 -7.77 -3.08
CA ARG A 270 23.82 -8.24 -1.83
C ARG A 270 23.54 -7.28 -0.68
N GLU A 271 23.79 -5.98 -0.88
CA GLU A 271 23.57 -4.97 0.16
C GLU A 271 22.10 -4.89 0.60
N TYR A 272 21.16 -4.99 -0.33
CA TYR A 272 19.73 -5.07 0.01
C TYR A 272 19.41 -6.38 0.75
N ARG A 273 19.95 -7.52 0.33
CA ARG A 273 19.69 -8.81 1.01
C ARG A 273 20.15 -8.80 2.46
N ASP A 274 21.26 -8.14 2.75
CA ASP A 274 21.87 -8.09 4.08
C ASP A 274 21.31 -6.95 4.95
N ALA A 275 20.42 -6.12 4.39
CA ALA A 275 19.82 -4.98 5.08
C ALA A 275 18.70 -5.39 6.05
N ILE A 276 18.53 -4.58 7.09
CA ILE A 276 17.57 -4.79 8.17
C ILE A 276 16.34 -3.90 8.02
N PHE A 277 15.17 -4.38 8.43
CA PHE A 277 13.95 -3.58 8.48
C PHE A 277 13.83 -2.83 9.80
N PRO A 278 13.14 -1.67 9.82
CA PRO A 278 12.74 -1.03 11.07
C PRO A 278 12.03 -2.04 12.00
N PRO A 279 12.31 -2.04 13.32
CA PRO A 279 11.70 -3.01 14.25
C PRO A 279 10.18 -2.99 14.23
N ASP A 280 9.56 -1.80 14.19
CA ASP A 280 8.11 -1.63 14.17
C ASP A 280 7.45 -2.24 12.92
N ILE A 281 8.13 -2.18 11.78
CA ILE A 281 7.69 -2.81 10.53
C ILE A 281 7.82 -4.33 10.63
N SER A 282 8.95 -4.81 11.18
CA SER A 282 9.20 -6.24 11.36
C SER A 282 8.17 -6.88 12.29
N ASP A 283 7.84 -6.23 13.41
CA ASP A 283 6.82 -6.70 14.35
C ASP A 283 5.43 -6.77 13.71
N ARG A 284 5.06 -5.76 12.91
CA ARG A 284 3.78 -5.75 12.18
C ARG A 284 3.72 -6.84 11.12
N LEU A 285 4.83 -7.14 10.45
CA LEU A 285 4.92 -8.24 9.48
C LEU A 285 4.87 -9.61 10.17
N ALA A 286 5.44 -9.75 11.37
CA ALA A 286 5.32 -10.95 12.18
C ALA A 286 3.85 -11.21 12.58
N ALA A 287 3.17 -10.19 13.12
CA ALA A 287 1.75 -10.27 13.45
C ALA A 287 0.86 -10.57 12.22
N LEU A 288 1.26 -10.06 11.05
CA LEU A 288 0.61 -10.38 9.78
C LEU A 288 0.76 -11.88 9.43
N LEU A 289 1.96 -12.45 9.56
CA LEU A 289 2.21 -13.87 9.29
C LEU A 289 1.44 -14.78 10.26
N GLU A 290 1.37 -14.44 11.54
CA GLU A 290 0.56 -15.16 12.52
C GLU A 290 -0.91 -15.22 12.09
N LYS A 291 -1.46 -14.09 11.64
CA LYS A 291 -2.85 -14.01 11.15
C LYS A 291 -3.08 -14.85 9.89
N ILE A 292 -2.12 -14.86 8.97
CA ILE A 292 -2.21 -15.59 7.70
C ILE A 292 -2.08 -17.11 7.92
N GLY A 293 -1.29 -17.53 8.90
CA GLY A 293 -0.94 -18.93 9.14
C GLY A 293 0.01 -19.46 8.05
N GLN A 294 -0.07 -20.76 7.74
CA GLN A 294 0.81 -21.44 6.79
C GLN A 294 0.35 -21.36 5.32
N LYS A 295 -0.41 -20.31 4.97
CA LYS A 295 -0.85 -20.14 3.57
C LYS A 295 0.31 -19.60 2.73
N PRO A 296 0.55 -20.12 1.51
CA PRO A 296 1.57 -19.56 0.63
C PRO A 296 1.26 -18.10 0.26
N LEU A 297 2.31 -17.29 0.17
CA LEU A 297 2.25 -15.86 -0.11
C LEU A 297 3.00 -15.51 -1.39
N ILE A 298 2.65 -14.36 -1.96
CA ILE A 298 3.43 -13.71 -3.02
C ILE A 298 3.65 -12.25 -2.63
N VAL A 299 4.91 -11.82 -2.73
CA VAL A 299 5.35 -10.44 -2.51
C VAL A 299 5.60 -9.83 -3.87
N ARG A 300 4.93 -8.73 -4.18
CA ARG A 300 4.94 -8.10 -5.51
C ARG A 300 5.27 -6.63 -5.38
N SER A 301 6.07 -6.11 -6.30
CA SER A 301 6.19 -4.66 -6.43
C SER A 301 4.82 -4.02 -6.70
N SER A 302 4.61 -2.83 -6.19
CA SER A 302 3.49 -1.96 -6.57
C SER A 302 4.07 -0.57 -6.77
N SER A 303 4.68 -0.34 -7.93
CA SER A 303 5.30 0.96 -8.25
C SER A 303 4.24 2.05 -8.37
N LEU A 304 4.58 3.26 -7.92
CA LEU A 304 3.74 4.46 -8.09
C LEU A 304 3.68 4.97 -9.53
N LEU A 305 4.43 4.35 -10.45
CA LEU A 305 4.34 4.63 -11.88
C LEU A 305 3.41 3.64 -12.62
N GLU A 306 3.01 2.53 -11.99
CA GLU A 306 2.21 1.48 -12.66
C GLU A 306 0.78 1.92 -13.02
N ASP A 307 0.25 2.94 -12.35
CA ASP A 307 -1.05 3.54 -12.62
C ASP A 307 -1.01 4.66 -13.67
N ASN A 308 0.18 5.03 -14.16
CA ASN A 308 0.30 6.10 -15.15
C ASN A 308 -0.23 5.65 -16.51
N PHE A 309 -1.25 6.37 -16.99
CA PHE A 309 -1.90 6.07 -18.27
C PHE A 309 -0.89 6.22 -19.42
N GLY A 310 -0.66 5.12 -20.16
CA GLY A 310 0.24 5.09 -21.31
C GLY A 310 1.59 4.41 -21.09
N THR A 311 1.91 4.03 -19.85
CA THR A 311 3.12 3.25 -19.53
C THR A 311 2.74 1.90 -18.94
N SER A 312 3.37 0.81 -19.41
CA SER A 312 3.13 -0.54 -18.89
C SER A 312 4.41 -1.08 -18.28
N PHE A 313 4.46 -1.11 -16.96
CA PHE A 313 5.54 -1.71 -16.18
C PHE A 313 5.34 -3.22 -15.97
N ALA A 314 4.38 -3.83 -16.69
CA ALA A 314 4.07 -5.25 -16.56
C ALA A 314 5.31 -6.11 -16.84
N GLY A 315 5.68 -6.93 -15.85
CA GLY A 315 6.80 -7.87 -15.96
C GLY A 315 8.20 -7.26 -15.84
N LYS A 316 8.33 -6.00 -15.40
CA LYS A 316 9.63 -5.34 -15.22
C LYS A 316 10.19 -5.40 -13.80
N TYR A 317 9.34 -5.65 -12.82
CA TYR A 317 9.70 -5.75 -11.41
C TYR A 317 9.49 -7.16 -10.89
N GLU A 318 10.23 -7.50 -9.85
CA GLU A 318 10.26 -8.85 -9.30
C GLU A 318 8.97 -9.17 -8.51
N SER A 319 8.57 -10.44 -8.53
CA SER A 319 7.54 -11.00 -7.65
C SER A 319 8.07 -12.29 -7.05
N VAL A 320 8.06 -12.38 -5.72
CA VAL A 320 8.67 -13.48 -4.98
C VAL A 320 7.58 -14.32 -4.34
N PHE A 321 7.53 -15.61 -4.67
CA PHE A 321 6.66 -16.57 -3.99
C PHE A 321 7.30 -17.06 -2.71
N LEU A 322 6.52 -17.07 -1.63
CA LEU A 322 6.91 -17.51 -0.30
C LEU A 322 5.99 -18.66 0.10
N PRO A 323 6.47 -19.91 0.13
CA PRO A 323 5.63 -21.06 0.43
C PRO A 323 5.10 -21.09 1.87
N ASN A 324 5.80 -20.43 2.80
CA ASN A 324 5.33 -20.12 4.15
C ASN A 324 4.99 -21.39 4.98
N GLN A 325 5.84 -22.42 4.90
CA GLN A 325 5.68 -23.71 5.61
C GLN A 325 6.68 -23.89 6.78
N GLY A 326 7.56 -22.92 7.03
CA GLY A 326 8.53 -22.95 8.14
C GLY A 326 7.96 -22.50 9.48
N THR A 327 8.83 -22.27 10.47
CA THR A 327 8.44 -21.57 11.71
C THR A 327 8.11 -20.10 11.44
N LEU A 328 7.48 -19.43 12.41
CA LEU A 328 7.16 -18.00 12.28
C LEU A 328 8.43 -17.16 12.00
N GLU A 329 9.53 -17.48 12.68
CA GLU A 329 10.82 -16.79 12.54
C GLU A 329 11.43 -17.05 11.16
N GLU A 330 11.38 -18.29 10.67
CA GLU A 330 11.87 -18.64 9.32
C GLU A 330 11.05 -17.94 8.23
N ASN A 331 9.73 -17.99 8.35
CA ASN A 331 8.82 -17.36 7.40
C ASN A 331 8.93 -15.83 7.43
N LEU A 332 9.15 -15.23 8.60
CA LEU A 332 9.42 -13.80 8.73
C LEU A 332 10.73 -13.43 8.04
N ALA A 333 11.80 -14.20 8.26
CA ALA A 333 13.08 -13.97 7.59
C ALA A 333 12.95 -14.10 6.06
N ASP A 334 12.20 -15.09 5.57
CA ASP A 334 11.88 -15.25 4.14
C ASP A 334 11.05 -14.09 3.59
N LEU A 335 10.06 -13.61 4.34
CA LEU A 335 9.23 -12.47 3.97
C LEU A 335 10.06 -11.19 3.85
N LEU A 336 10.91 -10.88 4.85
CA LEU A 336 11.78 -9.71 4.83
C LEU A 336 12.77 -9.79 3.66
N ARG A 337 13.37 -10.96 3.39
CA ARG A 337 14.21 -11.18 2.20
C ARG A 337 13.45 -10.96 0.90
N GLY A 338 12.21 -11.46 0.80
CA GLY A 338 11.35 -11.28 -0.37
C GLY A 338 11.02 -9.80 -0.62
N ILE A 339 10.66 -9.06 0.42
CA ILE A 339 10.40 -7.61 0.34
C ILE A 339 11.67 -6.86 -0.07
N SER A 340 12.82 -7.20 0.51
CA SER A 340 14.09 -6.58 0.16
C SER A 340 14.48 -6.82 -1.31
N SER A 341 14.27 -8.03 -1.83
CA SER A 341 14.49 -8.33 -3.27
C SER A 341 13.59 -7.46 -4.15
N VAL A 342 12.32 -7.29 -3.76
CA VAL A 342 11.39 -6.39 -4.46
C VAL A 342 11.89 -4.95 -4.47
N TYR A 343 12.42 -4.43 -3.36
CA TYR A 343 13.03 -3.09 -3.33
C TYR A 343 14.28 -3.00 -4.23
N ALA A 344 15.17 -4.00 -4.17
CA ALA A 344 16.34 -4.06 -5.05
C ALA A 344 15.95 -4.10 -6.54
N SER A 345 14.80 -4.70 -6.88
CA SER A 345 14.29 -4.74 -8.26
C SER A 345 13.98 -3.36 -8.85
N GLY A 346 13.77 -2.33 -8.01
CA GLY A 346 13.63 -0.93 -8.46
C GLY A 346 14.88 -0.38 -9.15
N LEU A 347 16.05 -0.92 -8.80
CA LEU A 347 17.35 -0.57 -9.36
C LEU A 347 17.82 -1.58 -10.42
N ASN A 348 16.94 -2.47 -10.87
CA ASN A 348 17.25 -3.42 -11.93
C ASN A 348 17.62 -2.68 -13.23
N PRO A 349 18.69 -3.07 -13.93
CA PRO A 349 19.06 -2.52 -15.24
C PRO A 349 17.90 -2.41 -16.22
N ASP A 350 17.07 -3.45 -16.37
CA ASP A 350 15.94 -3.46 -17.29
C ASP A 350 14.85 -2.45 -16.91
N ALA A 351 14.62 -2.27 -15.60
CA ALA A 351 13.66 -1.30 -15.08
C ALA A 351 14.16 0.14 -15.28
N LEU A 352 15.43 0.41 -14.99
CA LEU A 352 16.04 1.73 -15.15
C LEU A 352 16.14 2.15 -16.63
N LEU A 353 16.56 1.24 -17.50
CA LEU A 353 16.63 1.49 -18.95
C LEU A 353 15.24 1.70 -19.55
N TYR A 354 14.24 0.94 -19.10
CA TYR A 354 12.85 1.15 -19.52
C TYR A 354 12.36 2.54 -19.11
N ARG A 355 12.57 2.94 -17.85
CA ARG A 355 12.22 4.28 -17.37
C ARG A 355 12.92 5.39 -18.15
N ARG A 356 14.20 5.21 -18.48
CA ARG A 356 14.97 6.13 -19.34
C ARG A 356 14.32 6.26 -20.72
N SER A 357 13.94 5.14 -21.34
CA SER A 357 13.30 5.14 -22.68
C SER A 357 11.92 5.81 -22.68
N MET A 358 11.23 5.82 -21.54
CA MET A 358 9.91 6.45 -21.37
C MET A 358 9.99 7.90 -20.84
N GLY A 359 11.19 8.44 -20.60
CA GLY A 359 11.36 9.78 -20.04
C GLY A 359 10.95 9.90 -18.56
N LEU A 360 10.95 8.80 -17.81
CA LEU A 360 10.50 8.70 -16.41
C LEU A 360 11.66 8.53 -15.41
N LEU A 361 12.87 8.90 -15.81
CA LEU A 361 14.07 8.71 -15.00
C LEU A 361 14.11 9.65 -13.79
N ASP A 362 13.72 10.92 -14.00
CA ASP A 362 13.72 11.95 -12.97
C ASP A 362 12.51 11.89 -12.04
N TYR A 363 11.51 11.08 -12.41
CA TYR A 363 10.40 10.81 -11.50
C TYR A 363 10.89 10.06 -10.25
N ASP A 364 10.42 10.51 -9.09
CA ASP A 364 10.73 9.87 -7.82
C ASP A 364 9.97 8.54 -7.72
N GLU A 365 10.66 7.44 -8.01
CA GLU A 365 10.08 6.10 -7.98
C GLU A 365 10.03 5.60 -6.55
N ARG A 366 8.82 5.49 -6.01
CA ARG A 366 8.57 4.89 -4.72
C ARG A 366 7.93 3.53 -4.93
N LEU A 367 8.54 2.49 -4.38
CA LEU A 367 7.99 1.14 -4.46
C LEU A 367 7.19 0.84 -3.19
N ALA A 368 5.88 0.74 -3.34
CA ALA A 368 5.07 0.02 -2.38
C ALA A 368 5.19 -1.49 -2.65
N VAL A 369 4.80 -2.30 -1.66
CA VAL A 369 4.80 -3.76 -1.79
C VAL A 369 3.41 -4.32 -1.56
N LEU A 370 2.95 -5.15 -2.48
CA LEU A 370 1.69 -5.87 -2.43
C LEU A 370 1.98 -7.30 -1.97
N ILE A 371 1.52 -7.67 -0.78
CA ILE A 371 1.61 -9.02 -0.22
C ILE A 371 0.25 -9.68 -0.40
N GLN A 372 0.18 -10.81 -1.09
CA GLN A 372 -1.08 -11.51 -1.34
C GLN A 372 -0.98 -12.98 -0.95
N VAL A 373 -2.09 -13.54 -0.47
CA VAL A 373 -2.24 -14.99 -0.37
C VAL A 373 -2.32 -15.56 -1.78
N VAL A 374 -1.55 -16.63 -2.03
CA VAL A 374 -1.55 -17.32 -3.32
C VAL A 374 -2.80 -18.18 -3.42
N GLU A 375 -3.59 -17.93 -4.46
CA GLU A 375 -4.75 -18.76 -4.79
C GLU A 375 -4.32 -20.06 -5.46
N GLY A 376 -4.85 -21.18 -4.98
CA GLY A 376 -4.57 -22.49 -5.52
C GLY A 376 -5.14 -23.61 -4.69
N GLU A 377 -4.93 -24.84 -5.13
CA GLU A 377 -5.29 -26.04 -4.40
C GLU A 377 -4.08 -26.93 -4.18
N GLN A 378 -4.09 -27.66 -3.09
CA GLN A 378 -3.06 -28.65 -2.81
C GLN A 378 -3.31 -29.92 -3.62
N PHE A 379 -2.34 -30.29 -4.45
CA PHE A 379 -2.28 -31.58 -5.11
C PHE A 379 -0.99 -32.29 -4.68
N ARG A 380 -1.14 -33.30 -3.81
CA ARG A 380 -0.02 -33.99 -3.14
C ARG A 380 0.77 -33.02 -2.25
N HIS A 381 2.07 -32.85 -2.49
CA HIS A 381 2.93 -31.89 -1.78
C HIS A 381 3.11 -30.58 -2.57
N PHE A 382 2.37 -30.41 -3.67
CA PHE A 382 2.42 -29.19 -4.49
C PHE A 382 1.16 -28.35 -4.29
N TYR A 383 1.30 -27.04 -4.39
CA TYR A 383 0.23 -26.06 -4.29
C TYR A 383 0.23 -25.16 -5.52
N PHE A 384 -0.87 -25.13 -6.26
CA PHE A 384 -1.01 -24.34 -7.48
C PHE A 384 -2.49 -24.26 -7.92
N PRO A 385 -2.90 -23.22 -8.68
CA PRO A 385 -4.23 -23.15 -9.25
C PRO A 385 -4.36 -24.12 -10.43
N HIS A 386 -5.58 -24.60 -10.66
CA HIS A 386 -5.90 -25.45 -11.82
C HIS A 386 -5.65 -24.77 -13.16
N LEU A 387 -5.79 -23.45 -13.22
CA LEU A 387 -5.53 -22.67 -14.41
C LEU A 387 -5.18 -21.25 -13.98
N ALA A 388 -4.15 -20.68 -14.59
CA ALA A 388 -3.82 -19.27 -14.43
C ALA A 388 -3.57 -18.64 -15.80
N GLY A 389 -3.64 -17.32 -15.87
CA GLY A 389 -3.46 -16.66 -17.15
C GLY A 389 -3.51 -15.14 -17.08
N VAL A 390 -3.33 -14.54 -18.25
CA VAL A 390 -3.55 -13.11 -18.48
C VAL A 390 -4.56 -12.94 -19.61
N ALA A 391 -5.45 -11.97 -19.45
CA ALA A 391 -6.45 -11.60 -20.43
C ALA A 391 -6.22 -10.17 -20.92
N PHE A 392 -6.46 -9.93 -22.20
CA PHE A 392 -6.35 -8.62 -22.83
C PHE A 392 -7.65 -8.30 -23.53
N SER A 393 -8.18 -7.10 -23.29
CA SER A 393 -9.44 -6.62 -23.90
C SER A 393 -9.34 -6.36 -25.41
N ARG A 394 -8.13 -6.37 -25.99
CA ARG A 394 -7.94 -6.30 -27.45
C ARG A 394 -6.97 -7.36 -27.93
N ASN A 395 -7.31 -8.00 -29.04
CA ASN A 395 -6.49 -9.04 -29.65
C ASN A 395 -5.57 -8.47 -30.73
N LEU A 396 -4.28 -8.38 -30.40
CA LEU A 396 -3.22 -8.02 -31.35
C LEU A 396 -2.67 -9.21 -32.14
N TYR A 397 -3.00 -10.44 -31.72
CA TYR A 397 -2.55 -11.70 -32.32
C TYR A 397 -3.69 -12.31 -33.16
N ARG A 398 -3.85 -11.80 -34.39
CA ARG A 398 -4.87 -12.29 -35.34
C ARG A 398 -4.24 -13.27 -36.33
N TRP A 399 -4.14 -14.54 -35.96
CA TRP A 399 -3.66 -15.59 -36.87
C TRP A 399 -4.71 -16.05 -37.89
N SER A 400 -5.95 -15.55 -37.78
CA SER A 400 -7.04 -15.80 -38.73
C SER A 400 -7.86 -14.53 -38.91
N PRO A 401 -8.35 -14.24 -40.14
CA PRO A 401 -9.19 -13.07 -40.40
C PRO A 401 -10.51 -13.10 -39.61
N ARG A 402 -10.99 -14.30 -39.22
CA ARG A 402 -12.22 -14.48 -38.43
C ARG A 402 -12.10 -13.88 -37.02
N ILE A 403 -10.89 -13.79 -36.48
CA ILE A 403 -10.68 -13.31 -35.12
C ILE A 403 -10.99 -11.81 -35.07
N ARG A 404 -11.99 -11.45 -34.25
CA ARG A 404 -12.33 -10.06 -33.93
C ARG A 404 -11.31 -9.48 -32.96
N LYS A 405 -10.91 -8.23 -33.21
CA LYS A 405 -9.86 -7.54 -32.44
C LYS A 405 -10.40 -7.03 -31.12
N GLU A 406 -11.65 -6.59 -31.13
CA GLU A 406 -12.40 -5.94 -30.06
C GLU A 406 -12.81 -6.89 -28.93
N ASP A 407 -12.87 -8.19 -29.19
CA ASP A 407 -13.28 -9.17 -28.16
C ASP A 407 -12.12 -9.62 -27.26
N GLY A 408 -10.87 -9.31 -27.63
CA GLY A 408 -9.71 -9.66 -26.82
C GLY A 408 -9.21 -11.10 -26.95
N PHE A 409 -8.23 -11.45 -26.12
CA PHE A 409 -7.62 -12.78 -26.06
C PHE A 409 -7.07 -13.09 -24.66
N MET A 410 -6.88 -14.39 -24.39
CA MET A 410 -6.30 -14.90 -23.16
C MET A 410 -5.04 -15.71 -23.45
N ARG A 411 -4.08 -15.67 -22.53
CA ARG A 411 -2.94 -16.60 -22.44
C ARG A 411 -3.13 -17.42 -21.17
N LEU A 412 -3.26 -18.73 -21.31
CA LEU A 412 -3.56 -19.64 -20.20
C LEU A 412 -2.46 -20.68 -20.00
N VAL A 413 -2.22 -21.02 -18.75
CA VAL A 413 -1.25 -22.04 -18.33
C VAL A 413 -1.83 -22.90 -17.22
N TRP A 414 -1.37 -24.15 -17.15
CA TRP A 414 -1.60 -25.03 -16.02
C TRP A 414 -0.59 -24.73 -14.91
N GLY A 415 -1.07 -24.51 -13.68
CA GLY A 415 -0.26 -24.07 -12.54
C GLY A 415 -0.20 -22.55 -12.39
N LEU A 416 0.84 -22.05 -11.73
CA LEU A 416 0.99 -20.62 -11.43
C LEU A 416 1.15 -19.76 -12.70
N GLY A 417 0.63 -18.53 -12.65
CA GLY A 417 0.48 -17.64 -13.82
C GLY A 417 1.76 -16.99 -14.33
N THR A 418 2.92 -17.24 -13.72
CA THR A 418 4.23 -16.70 -14.12
C THR A 418 4.52 -16.93 -15.61
N ARG A 419 4.32 -18.15 -16.09
CA ARG A 419 4.53 -18.53 -17.51
C ARG A 419 3.54 -17.91 -18.49
N ALA A 420 2.39 -17.42 -18.00
CA ALA A 420 1.45 -16.68 -18.83
C ALA A 420 1.87 -15.22 -19.00
N VAL A 421 2.55 -14.65 -18.01
CA VAL A 421 3.10 -13.29 -18.06
C VAL A 421 4.41 -13.30 -18.84
N ASP A 422 5.38 -14.07 -18.35
CA ASP A 422 6.74 -14.11 -18.85
C ASP A 422 6.84 -14.95 -20.13
N ARG A 423 7.74 -14.54 -21.03
CA ARG A 423 8.05 -15.35 -22.22
C ARG A 423 9.18 -16.30 -21.88
N VAL A 424 8.83 -17.50 -21.44
CA VAL A 424 9.81 -18.56 -21.16
C VAL A 424 10.10 -19.32 -22.46
N GLY A 425 11.32 -19.19 -23.00
CA GLY A 425 11.65 -19.46 -24.40
C GLY A 425 11.00 -20.70 -25.06
N ARG A 426 11.21 -21.91 -24.50
CA ARG A 426 10.70 -23.18 -25.07
C ARG A 426 9.37 -23.65 -24.47
N ASP A 427 8.63 -22.76 -23.83
CA ASP A 427 7.35 -23.08 -23.21
C ASP A 427 6.24 -22.19 -23.76
N TYR A 428 5.07 -22.77 -24.00
CA TYR A 428 4.00 -22.13 -24.76
C TYR A 428 2.70 -22.07 -23.96
N PRO A 429 2.27 -20.87 -23.53
CA PRO A 429 0.94 -20.72 -22.97
C PRO A 429 -0.12 -20.92 -24.05
N ARG A 430 -1.27 -21.46 -23.65
CA ARG A 430 -2.41 -21.63 -24.54
C ARG A 430 -3.03 -20.27 -24.86
N ILE A 431 -2.94 -19.85 -26.11
CA ILE A 431 -3.61 -18.64 -26.60
C ILE A 431 -5.06 -18.97 -26.96
N VAL A 432 -6.01 -18.20 -26.43
CA VAL A 432 -7.45 -18.32 -26.71
C VAL A 432 -7.96 -16.98 -27.20
N ALA A 433 -8.43 -16.92 -28.46
CA ALA A 433 -9.12 -15.74 -28.97
C ALA A 433 -10.56 -15.75 -28.45
N LEU A 434 -10.98 -14.72 -27.72
CA LEU A 434 -12.30 -14.74 -27.07
C LEU A 434 -13.46 -14.68 -28.06
N SER A 435 -13.23 -14.09 -29.24
CA SER A 435 -14.20 -14.13 -30.35
C SER A 435 -14.45 -15.54 -30.90
N HIS A 436 -13.44 -16.41 -30.85
CA HIS A 436 -13.49 -17.77 -31.41
C HIS A 436 -12.65 -18.72 -30.53
N PRO A 437 -13.15 -19.10 -29.33
CA PRO A 437 -12.33 -19.80 -28.33
C PRO A 437 -11.81 -21.17 -28.79
N GLU A 438 -12.54 -21.84 -29.67
CA GLU A 438 -12.18 -23.16 -30.22
C GLU A 438 -11.15 -23.09 -31.36
N LEU A 439 -10.94 -21.91 -31.94
CA LEU A 439 -10.03 -21.74 -33.06
C LEU A 439 -8.57 -21.89 -32.61
N ARG A 440 -7.85 -22.86 -33.20
CA ARG A 440 -6.42 -23.08 -32.93
C ARG A 440 -5.55 -22.56 -34.08
N PRO A 441 -4.37 -22.01 -33.80
CA PRO A 441 -3.39 -21.72 -34.85
C PRO A 441 -2.81 -23.01 -35.45
N ASP A 442 -2.64 -24.05 -34.63
CA ASP A 442 -2.09 -25.33 -35.03
C ASP A 442 -3.17 -26.36 -35.36
N SER A 443 -3.07 -26.97 -36.54
CA SER A 443 -4.01 -28.00 -37.02
C SER A 443 -3.46 -29.43 -36.92
N SER A 444 -2.14 -29.62 -36.80
CA SER A 444 -1.52 -30.94 -36.72
C SER A 444 -1.19 -31.35 -35.28
N VAL A 445 -1.33 -32.64 -34.95
CA VAL A 445 -0.98 -33.21 -33.64
C VAL A 445 0.48 -32.91 -33.27
N LYS A 446 1.41 -33.02 -34.25
CA LYS A 446 2.82 -32.71 -34.05
C LYS A 446 3.04 -31.24 -33.66
N SER A 447 2.34 -30.32 -34.31
CA SER A 447 2.40 -28.89 -33.99
C SER A 447 1.81 -28.60 -32.62
N ILE A 448 0.63 -29.16 -32.30
CA ILE A 448 -0.01 -28.99 -30.99
C ILE A 448 0.92 -29.45 -29.87
N ARG A 449 1.54 -30.64 -30.01
CA ARG A 449 2.49 -31.14 -29.02
C ARG A 449 3.71 -30.25 -28.88
N ARG A 450 4.27 -29.75 -29.99
CA ARG A 450 5.45 -28.87 -29.99
C ARG A 450 5.16 -27.50 -29.35
N TYR A 451 3.98 -26.94 -29.60
CA TYR A 451 3.55 -25.62 -29.10
C TYR A 451 2.60 -25.72 -27.90
N SER A 452 2.76 -26.77 -27.09
CA SER A 452 2.07 -26.95 -25.82
C SER A 452 2.98 -26.61 -24.65
N GLN A 453 2.37 -26.34 -23.50
CA GLN A 453 3.11 -26.13 -22.26
C GLN A 453 3.95 -27.37 -21.92
N GLN A 454 5.20 -27.18 -21.52
CA GLN A 454 6.15 -28.25 -21.18
C GLN A 454 6.49 -28.29 -19.69
N PHE A 455 6.43 -27.15 -19.01
CA PHE A 455 6.76 -27.02 -17.59
C PHE A 455 5.61 -26.38 -16.83
N ILE A 456 5.46 -26.75 -15.57
CA ILE A 456 4.51 -26.17 -14.62
C ILE A 456 5.29 -25.46 -13.52
N ASP A 457 4.87 -24.23 -13.22
CA ASP A 457 5.34 -23.50 -12.04
C ASP A 457 4.37 -23.76 -10.89
N LEU A 458 4.91 -24.14 -9.74
CA LEU A 458 4.16 -24.56 -8.56
C LEU A 458 4.93 -24.25 -7.27
N ILE A 459 4.23 -24.34 -6.14
CA ILE A 459 4.85 -24.26 -4.82
C ILE A 459 4.97 -25.67 -4.24
N ASN A 460 6.19 -26.11 -3.95
CA ASN A 460 6.47 -27.34 -3.23
C ASN A 460 6.40 -27.07 -1.73
N LEU A 461 5.30 -27.52 -1.10
CA LEU A 461 5.04 -27.33 0.32
C LEU A 461 5.99 -28.15 1.19
N LYS A 462 6.50 -29.28 0.69
CA LYS A 462 7.42 -30.13 1.45
C LYS A 462 8.82 -29.51 1.52
N ASP A 463 9.32 -29.04 0.39
CA ASP A 463 10.66 -28.46 0.30
C ASP A 463 10.66 -26.94 0.56
N ASN A 464 9.49 -26.37 0.89
CA ASN A 464 9.23 -24.95 1.18
C ASN A 464 9.77 -24.03 0.07
N LYS A 465 9.60 -24.42 -1.21
CA LYS A 465 10.16 -23.68 -2.37
C LYS A 465 9.18 -23.51 -3.53
N PHE A 466 9.34 -22.42 -4.26
CA PHE A 466 8.77 -22.27 -5.60
C PHE A 466 9.65 -23.02 -6.60
N GLU A 467 9.04 -23.85 -7.45
CA GLU A 467 9.75 -24.75 -8.36
C GLU A 467 9.07 -24.84 -9.73
N ALA A 468 9.89 -25.06 -10.75
CA ALA A 468 9.43 -25.37 -12.10
C ALA A 468 9.72 -26.85 -12.40
N HIS A 469 8.67 -27.63 -12.68
CA HIS A 469 8.77 -29.06 -12.99
C HIS A 469 8.29 -29.37 -14.40
N PRO A 470 8.89 -30.34 -15.11
CA PRO A 470 8.29 -30.88 -16.33
C PRO A 470 6.86 -31.39 -16.06
N ILE A 471 5.90 -31.05 -16.91
CA ILE A 471 4.48 -31.42 -16.72
C ILE A 471 4.31 -32.93 -16.48
N ARG A 472 5.06 -33.76 -17.22
CA ARG A 472 5.04 -35.23 -17.11
C ARG A 472 5.43 -35.78 -15.73
N ASN A 473 6.13 -35.00 -14.92
CA ASN A 473 6.53 -35.41 -13.56
C ASN A 473 5.43 -35.14 -12.52
N VAL A 474 4.54 -34.18 -12.81
CA VAL A 474 3.49 -33.71 -11.89
C VAL A 474 2.13 -34.28 -12.28
N LEU A 475 1.82 -34.24 -13.58
CA LEU A 475 0.55 -34.68 -14.14
C LEU A 475 0.42 -36.20 -14.03
N THR A 476 -0.68 -36.67 -13.45
CA THR A 476 -0.98 -38.09 -13.34
C THR A 476 -2.43 -38.37 -13.68
N PRO A 477 -2.80 -39.64 -14.00
CA PRO A 477 -4.18 -40.03 -14.26
C PRO A 477 -5.18 -39.69 -13.13
N ARG A 478 -4.67 -39.46 -11.91
CA ARG A 478 -5.46 -39.10 -10.73
C ARG A 478 -5.74 -37.59 -10.59
N TYR A 479 -5.25 -36.76 -11.51
CA TYR A 479 -5.51 -35.32 -11.46
C TYR A 479 -6.97 -35.03 -11.84
N PRO A 480 -7.78 -34.40 -10.97
CA PRO A 480 -9.23 -34.30 -11.17
C PRO A 480 -9.66 -33.64 -12.49
N LEU A 481 -8.88 -32.66 -12.95
CA LEU A 481 -9.20 -31.88 -14.15
C LEU A 481 -8.41 -32.32 -15.40
N LEU A 482 -7.79 -33.51 -15.36
CA LEU A 482 -6.94 -34.01 -16.45
C LEU A 482 -7.60 -33.91 -17.83
N ARG A 483 -8.88 -34.28 -17.92
CA ARG A 483 -9.67 -34.25 -19.17
C ARG A 483 -9.79 -32.87 -19.82
N PHE A 484 -9.58 -31.79 -19.06
CA PHE A 484 -9.69 -30.41 -19.56
C PHE A 484 -8.34 -29.82 -19.98
N ILE A 485 -7.23 -30.35 -19.45
CA ILE A 485 -5.89 -29.77 -19.62
C ILE A 485 -4.95 -30.62 -20.47
N ALA A 486 -5.28 -31.89 -20.70
CA ALA A 486 -4.45 -32.81 -21.46
C ALA A 486 -5.26 -33.55 -22.53
N GLN A 487 -4.63 -33.73 -23.68
CA GLN A 487 -5.10 -34.61 -24.75
C GLN A 487 -4.02 -35.67 -24.97
N LEU A 488 -4.41 -36.94 -24.85
CA LEU A 488 -3.48 -38.08 -24.88
C LEU A 488 -3.21 -38.60 -26.30
N GLU A 489 -4.02 -38.20 -27.29
CA GLU A 489 -3.94 -38.61 -28.70
C GLU A 489 -4.01 -37.42 -29.67
#